data_AF-A0A5B2W5P8-F1
#
_entry.id   AF-A0A5B2W5P8-F1
#
_cell.length_a   1.000
_cell.length_b   1.000
_cell.length_c   1.000
_cell.angle_alpha   90.00
_cell.angle_beta   90.00
_cell.angle_gamma   90.00
#
_symmetry.space_group_name_H-M   'P 1'
#
loop_
_entity.id
_entity.type
_entity.pdbx_description
1 polymer ?
#
loop_
_entity_poly.entity_id
_entity_poly.type
_entity_poly.pdbx_seq_one_letter_code
_entity_poly.pdbx_strand_id
1 'polypeptide(L)'
;MTSQHGQKQRSWRPEPDEYADAKAALNARGRSMSAYLRACLRWLNSDPDAALAALSPVWPEPRLTGRPRRTAHPASSTDSVDAE
;
A
#
# COMPACT_ATOMS: atom_id res chain seq x y z
N MET A 1 -17.83 28.07 -6.08
CA MET A 1 -18.17 26.82 -5.36
C MET A 1 -17.69 25.65 -6.19
N THR A 2 -16.60 25.00 -5.81
CA THR A 2 -16.04 23.87 -6.55
C THR A 2 -16.75 22.58 -6.11
N SER A 3 -17.56 22.01 -7.01
CA SER A 3 -18.37 20.81 -6.76
C SER A 3 -17.51 19.62 -6.36
N GLN A 4 -17.73 19.07 -5.16
CA GLN A 4 -17.05 17.88 -4.64
C GLN A 4 -17.32 16.60 -5.45
N HIS A 5 -18.34 16.61 -6.33
CA HIS A 5 -18.79 15.45 -7.11
C HIS A 5 -17.83 14.99 -8.23
N GLY A 6 -16.78 15.77 -8.54
CA GLY A 6 -15.80 15.43 -9.58
C GLY A 6 -14.52 14.75 -9.06
N GLN A 7 -14.37 14.57 -7.73
CA GLN A 7 -13.14 14.01 -7.16
C GLN A 7 -13.14 12.49 -7.29
N LYS A 8 -12.32 11.96 -8.20
CA LYS A 8 -12.12 10.52 -8.43
C LYS A 8 -11.65 9.88 -7.12
N GLN A 9 -12.42 8.92 -6.57
CA GLN A 9 -12.01 8.20 -5.36
C GLN A 9 -10.71 7.45 -5.62
N ARG A 10 -9.65 7.78 -4.87
CA ARG A 10 -8.40 7.02 -4.90
C ARG A 10 -8.60 5.77 -4.03
N SER A 11 -8.59 4.59 -4.63
CA SER A 11 -8.69 3.32 -3.92
C SER A 11 -7.35 2.98 -3.26
N TRP A 12 -7.11 3.54 -2.07
CA TRP A 12 -6.07 3.06 -1.17
C TRP A 12 -6.65 1.92 -0.31
N ARG A 13 -5.94 0.79 -0.26
CA ARG A 13 -6.35 -0.39 0.51
C ARG A 13 -5.25 -0.70 1.54
N PRO A 14 -5.37 -0.19 2.77
CA PRO A 14 -4.52 -0.64 3.87
C PRO A 14 -4.77 -2.12 4.16
N GLU A 15 -3.82 -2.78 4.81
CA GLU A 15 -4.09 -4.10 5.36
C GLU A 15 -5.23 -3.95 6.40
N PRO A 16 -6.18 -4.90 6.47
CA PRO A 16 -7.43 -4.73 7.23
C PRO A 16 -7.21 -4.38 8.70
N ASP A 17 -6.20 -4.99 9.31
CA ASP A 17 -5.91 -4.88 10.74
C ASP A 17 -5.23 -3.53 11.08
N GLU A 18 -4.32 -3.05 10.23
CA GLU A 18 -3.63 -1.77 10.40
C GLU A 18 -4.61 -0.59 10.46
N TYR A 19 -5.64 -0.62 9.62
CA TYR A 19 -6.64 0.44 9.57
C TYR A 19 -7.54 0.44 10.81
N ALA A 20 -7.95 -0.75 11.27
CA ALA A 20 -8.81 -0.89 12.44
C ALA A 20 -8.11 -0.38 13.70
N ASP A 21 -6.85 -0.77 13.91
CA ASP A 21 -6.04 -0.40 15.06
C ASP A 21 -5.77 1.12 15.09
N ALA A 22 -5.36 1.69 13.96
CA ALA A 22 -5.13 3.12 13.85
C ALA A 22 -6.42 3.93 14.08
N LYS A 23 -7.56 3.45 13.57
CA LYS A 23 -8.87 4.08 13.80
C LYS A 23 -9.26 4.02 15.28
N ALA A 24 -9.06 2.90 15.95
CA ALA A 24 -9.32 2.77 17.38
C ALA A 24 -8.44 3.73 18.20
N ALA A 25 -7.15 3.79 17.90
CA ALA A 25 -6.20 4.69 18.56
C ALA A 25 -6.55 6.17 18.40
N LEU A 26 -7.04 6.59 17.22
CA LEU A 26 -7.50 7.96 16.97
C LEU A 26 -8.81 8.26 17.71
N ASN A 27 -9.76 7.33 17.66
CA ASN A 27 -11.05 7.48 18.35
C ASN A 27 -10.88 7.62 19.87
N ALA A 28 -9.97 6.84 20.47
CA ALA A 28 -9.62 6.96 21.89
C ALA A 28 -9.10 8.36 22.28
N ARG A 29 -8.59 9.13 21.30
CA ARG A 29 -8.09 10.50 21.46
C ARG A 29 -9.07 11.56 20.94
N GLY A 30 -10.32 11.18 20.64
CA GLY A 30 -11.34 12.08 20.10
C GLY A 30 -11.02 12.62 18.71
N ARG A 31 -10.20 11.92 17.92
CA ARG A 31 -9.83 12.31 16.55
C ARG A 31 -10.44 11.33 15.55
N SER A 32 -10.89 11.84 14.40
CA SER A 32 -11.37 11.00 13.30
C SER A 32 -10.25 10.70 12.30
N MET A 33 -10.33 9.51 11.68
CA MET A 33 -9.38 9.09 10.64
C MET A 33 -9.28 10.11 9.49
N SER A 34 -10.42 10.59 9.00
CA SER A 34 -10.45 11.58 7.91
C SER A 34 -9.82 12.93 8.30
N ALA A 35 -9.97 13.36 9.55
CA ALA A 35 -9.33 14.59 10.03
C ALA A 35 -7.82 14.41 10.17
N TYR A 36 -7.38 13.24 10.66
CA TYR A 36 -5.96 12.88 10.75
C TYR A 36 -5.29 12.88 9.37
N LEU A 37 -5.87 12.18 8.38
CA LEU A 37 -5.32 12.15 7.02
C LEU A 37 -5.21 13.55 6.38
N ARG A 38 -6.22 14.41 6.58
CA ARG A 38 -6.15 15.81 6.13
C ARG A 38 -5.05 16.60 6.85
N ALA A 39 -4.83 16.35 8.14
CA ALA A 39 -3.77 16.99 8.90
C ALA A 39 -2.39 16.56 8.39
N CYS A 40 -2.18 15.27 8.11
CA CYS A 40 -0.94 14.77 7.51
C CYS A 40 -0.63 15.43 6.16
N LEU A 41 -1.64 15.56 5.28
CA LEU A 41 -1.47 16.24 3.99
C LEU A 41 -1.11 17.73 4.16
N ARG A 42 -1.71 18.41 5.14
CA ARG A 42 -1.36 19.80 5.45
C ARG A 42 0.05 19.93 5.99
N TRP A 43 0.44 19.03 6.89
CA TRP A 43 1.78 19.00 7.47
C TRP A 43 2.85 18.76 6.41
N LEU A 44 2.65 17.79 5.53
CA LEU A 44 3.56 17.52 4.40
C LEU A 44 3.74 18.74 3.49
N ASN A 45 2.65 19.49 3.23
CA ASN A 45 2.72 20.71 2.42
C ASN A 45 3.39 21.88 3.14
N SER A 46 3.37 21.92 4.48
CA SER A 46 3.97 23.01 5.25
C SER A 46 5.45 22.79 5.55
N ASP A 47 5.83 21.55 5.85
CA ASP A 47 7.21 21.17 6.19
C ASP A 47 7.46 19.74 5.69
N PRO A 48 7.90 19.59 4.42
CA PRO A 48 8.06 18.28 3.82
C PRO A 48 9.20 17.50 4.47
N ASP A 49 10.30 18.15 4.84
CA ASP A 49 11.49 17.48 5.37
C ASP A 49 11.20 16.89 6.75
N ALA A 50 10.55 17.64 7.64
CA ALA A 50 10.15 17.12 8.95
C ALA A 50 9.13 15.98 8.84
N ALA A 51 8.18 16.09 7.90
CA ALA A 51 7.18 15.06 7.68
C ALA A 51 7.80 13.75 7.16
N LEU A 52 8.70 13.84 6.19
CA LEU A 52 9.39 12.68 5.64
C LEU A 52 10.37 12.06 6.64
N ALA A 53 11.08 12.86 7.43
CA ALA A 53 11.97 12.38 8.47
C ALA A 53 11.21 11.56 9.53
N ALA A 54 10.02 12.02 9.94
CA ALA A 54 9.19 11.31 10.91
C ALA A 54 8.60 9.99 10.37
N LEU A 55 8.34 9.91 9.06
CA LEU A 55 7.78 8.72 8.41
C LEU A 55 8.86 7.71 7.98
N SER A 56 10.14 8.13 7.89
CA SER A 56 11.25 7.28 7.45
C SER A 56 11.33 5.90 8.13
N PRO A 57 11.10 5.74 9.45
CA PRO A 57 11.18 4.43 10.10
C PRO A 57 10.07 3.44 9.72
N VAL A 58 8.95 3.95 9.21
CA VAL A 58 7.75 3.17 8.86
C VAL A 58 7.41 3.25 7.38
N TRP A 59 8.32 3.81 6.58
CA TRP A 59 8.09 3.97 5.14
C TRP A 59 8.02 2.58 4.50
N PRO A 60 6.95 2.24 3.78
CA PRO A 60 6.82 0.92 3.20
C PRO A 60 7.90 0.71 2.15
N GLU A 61 8.55 -0.46 2.20
CA GLU A 61 9.43 -0.89 1.12
C GLU A 61 8.60 -0.94 -0.18
N PRO A 62 9.13 -0.45 -1.32
CA PRO A 62 8.45 -0.54 -2.59
C PRO A 62 8.05 -1.99 -2.87
N ARG A 63 6.75 -2.25 -3.01
CA ARG A 63 6.27 -3.57 -3.44
C ARG A 63 6.89 -3.84 -4.82
N LEU A 64 7.66 -4.92 -4.94
CA LEU A 64 8.19 -5.40 -6.21
C LEU A 64 7.01 -5.67 -7.16
N THR A 65 6.74 -4.75 -8.07
CA THR A 65 5.72 -4.89 -9.09
C THR A 65 6.27 -5.78 -10.21
N GLY A 66 6.17 -7.09 -10.00
CA GLY A 66 6.54 -8.09 -11.00
C GLY A 66 5.67 -9.32 -10.89
N ARG A 67 5.22 -9.85 -12.03
CA ARG A 67 4.66 -11.20 -12.10
C ARG A 67 5.74 -12.17 -11.65
N PRO A 68 5.52 -13.06 -10.67
CA PRO A 68 6.48 -14.13 -10.39
C PRO A 68 6.74 -14.89 -11.69
N ARG A 69 8.00 -14.93 -12.14
CA ARG A 69 8.39 -15.69 -13.33
C ARG A 69 8.11 -17.15 -13.00
N ARG A 70 7.08 -17.72 -13.62
CA ARG A 70 6.77 -19.15 -13.54
C ARG A 70 8.07 -19.86 -13.92
N THR A 71 8.72 -20.51 -12.95
CA THR A 71 9.84 -21.40 -13.21
C THR A 71 9.32 -22.39 -14.25
N ALA A 72 9.89 -22.33 -15.45
CA ALA A 72 9.59 -23.31 -16.48
C ALA A 72 9.98 -24.67 -15.88
N HIS A 73 8.98 -25.53 -15.65
CA HIS A 73 9.22 -26.95 -15.44
C HIS A 73 10.10 -27.41 -16.60
N PRO A 74 11.29 -28.00 -16.37
CA PRO A 74 12.00 -28.68 -17.44
C PRO A 74 11.08 -29.80 -17.92
N ALA A 75 10.77 -29.76 -19.21
CA ALA A 75 10.01 -30.79 -19.89
C ALA A 75 10.69 -32.13 -19.61
N SER A 76 9.95 -33.06 -19.00
CA SER A 76 10.32 -34.46 -18.93
C SER A 76 10.38 -34.98 -20.37
N SER A 77 11.59 -35.04 -20.93
CA SER A 77 11.88 -35.83 -22.13
C SER A 77 11.71 -37.30 -21.76
N THR A 78 10.53 -37.85 -22.04
CA THR A 78 10.35 -39.29 -22.19
C THR A 78 10.54 -39.60 -23.67
N ASP A 79 11.80 -39.72 -24.09
CA ASP A 79 12.16 -40.36 -25.35
C ASP A 79 12.25 -41.87 -25.04
N SER A 80 11.14 -42.59 -25.23
CA SER A 80 11.13 -44.05 -25.19
C SER A 80 11.73 -44.56 -26.49
N VAL A 81 12.98 -45.01 -26.39
CA VAL A 81 13.65 -45.87 -27.37
C VAL A 81 13.36 -47.31 -26.98
N ASP A 82 12.66 -48.06 -27.82
CA ASP A 82 12.57 -49.53 -27.82
C ASP A 82 12.26 -49.92 -29.28
N ALA A 83 13.23 -50.34 -30.11
CA ALA A 83 14.05 -51.56 -30.09
C ALA A 83 13.25 -52.82 -30.49
N GLU A 84 13.42 -53.16 -31.77
CA GLU A 84 13.31 -54.48 -32.42
C GLU A 84 11.93 -55.11 -32.67
#